data_AF-A0AAU0RCD6-F1
#
_entry.id   AF-A0AAU0RCD6-F1
#
_cell.length_a   1.000
_cell.length_b   1.000
_cell.length_c   1.000
_cell.angle_alpha   90.00
_cell.angle_beta   90.00
_cell.angle_gamma   90.00
#
_symmetry.space_group_name_H-M   'P 1'
#
loop_
_entity.id
_entity.type
_entity.pdbx_description
1 polymer ?
#
loop_
_entity_poly.entity_id
_entity_poly.type
_entity_poly.pdbx_seq_one_letter_code
_entity_poly.pdbx_strand_id
1 'polypeptide(L)'
;MQNSDNKDKILKIFNRVRCFSKDQLPRYVDGRLTHMEKHLLEQHLVNCELCSNAVEILQKPKYHAQYQAMSLKVQELIRSSSEIAPVFEVERYQKKIETQERFLTYFWSVVAAAIVTGIVFLATQQVKHENIHPAIAKAEPAAASVGVAHTDASTSLTDVGTAHTDVVTSDDNMTAAPPPVIAETESDQSLYKTAMAYYFKGKLDEAMPMFTKLTTDTASNYGELARYQLAMCFKYKKQKAQARQLFKDLVKMDGRMKKRAQLALNNL
;
A
#
# COMPACT_ATOMS: atom_id res chain seq x y z
N MET A 1 -8.64 7.76 13.19
CA MET A 1 -7.31 7.47 12.59
C MET A 1 -6.25 8.09 13.48
N GLN A 2 -5.65 7.34 14.42
CA GLN A 2 -4.78 7.90 15.48
C GLN A 2 -3.54 7.03 15.82
N ASN A 3 -3.37 5.87 15.19
CA ASN A 3 -2.35 4.88 15.60
C ASN A 3 -0.99 5.12 14.91
N SER A 4 -0.97 5.64 13.69
CA SER A 4 0.25 6.02 12.95
C SER A 4 1.03 7.14 13.65
N ASP A 5 0.35 8.26 13.93
CA ASP A 5 0.95 9.43 14.57
C ASP A 5 1.43 9.11 15.99
N ASN A 6 0.79 8.14 16.66
CA ASN A 6 1.26 7.64 17.94
C ASN A 6 2.48 6.71 17.80
N LYS A 7 2.57 5.84 16.78
CA LYS A 7 3.81 5.09 16.46
C LYS A 7 4.98 6.07 16.24
N ASP A 8 4.79 7.13 15.46
CA ASP A 8 5.85 8.12 15.17
C ASP A 8 6.19 9.02 16.37
N LYS A 9 5.22 9.33 17.23
CA LYS A 9 5.48 10.02 18.52
C LYS A 9 6.24 9.13 19.50
N ILE A 10 5.88 7.85 19.61
CA ILE A 10 6.60 6.86 20.44
C ILE A 10 8.05 6.73 19.96
N LEU A 11 8.29 6.63 18.65
CA LEU A 11 9.64 6.60 18.09
C LEU A 11 10.38 7.94 18.27
N LYS A 12 9.72 9.10 18.20
CA LYS A 12 10.33 10.41 18.52
C LYS A 12 10.64 10.62 20.00
N ILE A 13 9.90 9.99 20.92
CA ILE A 13 10.25 9.98 22.35
C ILE A 13 11.60 9.28 22.53
N PHE A 14 11.81 8.13 21.90
CA PHE A 14 13.09 7.41 21.97
C PHE A 14 14.22 8.09 21.17
N ASN A 15 13.93 8.68 20.01
CA ASN A 15 14.93 9.34 19.16
C ASN A 15 15.45 10.68 19.72
N ARG A 16 15.00 11.11 20.91
CA ARG A 16 15.55 12.28 21.63
C ARG A 16 16.30 11.92 22.91
N VAL A 17 16.32 10.65 23.33
CA VAL A 17 17.05 10.22 24.53
C VAL A 17 18.51 10.00 24.16
N ARG A 18 19.43 10.76 24.77
CA ARG A 18 20.88 10.64 24.56
C ARG A 18 21.47 9.46 25.34
N CYS A 19 20.81 8.30 25.29
CA CYS A 19 21.27 7.09 25.96
C CYS A 19 22.64 6.64 25.43
N PHE A 20 23.48 6.11 26.32
CA PHE A 20 24.73 5.48 25.93
C PHE A 20 24.48 4.16 25.19
N SER A 21 25.45 3.76 24.37
CA SER A 21 25.32 2.57 23.52
C SER A 21 25.35 1.26 24.34
N LYS A 22 24.74 0.22 23.76
CA LYS A 22 24.70 -1.17 24.25
C LYS A 22 26.04 -1.65 24.84
N ASP A 23 27.16 -1.32 24.20
CA ASP A 23 28.47 -1.84 24.58
C ASP A 23 29.23 -0.94 25.56
N GLN A 24 28.76 0.28 25.84
CA GLN A 24 29.38 1.19 26.82
C GLN A 24 28.93 0.89 28.26
N LEU A 25 27.66 0.52 28.45
CA LEU A 25 27.10 0.27 29.79
C LEU A 25 27.78 -0.90 30.53
N PRO A 26 28.07 -2.06 29.89
CA PRO A 26 28.87 -3.12 30.51
C PRO A 26 30.32 -2.71 30.76
N ARG A 27 30.95 -1.95 29.85
CA ARG A 27 32.33 -1.45 30.02
C ARG A 27 32.48 -0.50 31.21
N TYR A 28 31.43 0.25 31.55
CA TYR A 28 31.40 1.10 32.74
C TYR A 28 31.41 0.26 34.03
N VAL A 29 30.54 -0.75 34.12
CA VAL A 29 30.49 -1.69 35.26
C VAL A 29 31.80 -2.48 35.39
N ASP A 30 32.38 -2.91 34.27
CA ASP A 30 33.68 -3.58 34.20
C ASP A 30 34.89 -2.62 34.42
N GLY A 31 34.68 -1.32 34.63
CA GLY A 31 35.76 -0.34 34.85
C GLY A 31 36.68 -0.07 33.65
N ARG A 32 36.29 -0.49 32.44
CA ARG A 32 37.10 -0.37 31.20
C ARG A 32 36.78 0.85 30.34
N LEU A 33 36.05 1.83 30.87
CA LEU A 33 35.77 3.11 30.19
C LEU A 33 36.90 4.12 30.43
N THR A 34 37.18 5.00 29.45
CA THR A 34 38.14 6.10 29.69
C THR A 34 37.56 7.12 30.68
N HIS A 35 38.41 7.90 31.35
CA HIS A 35 37.96 8.90 32.33
C HIS A 35 36.97 9.93 31.73
N MET A 36 37.16 10.30 30.47
CA MET A 36 36.28 11.23 29.75
C MET A 36 34.91 10.60 29.47
N GLU A 37 34.87 9.39 28.93
CA GLU A 37 33.61 8.66 28.71
C GLU A 37 32.88 8.38 30.03
N LYS A 38 33.63 8.05 31.09
CA LYS A 38 33.10 7.79 32.43
C LYS A 38 32.38 9.03 32.97
N HIS A 39 33.02 10.20 32.92
CA HIS A 39 32.43 11.45 33.39
C HIS A 39 31.16 11.83 32.61
N LEU A 40 31.18 11.69 31.27
CA LEU A 40 30.01 11.94 30.42
C LEU A 40 28.86 10.95 30.70
N LEU A 41 29.18 9.69 31.03
CA LEU A 41 28.17 8.70 31.44
C LEU A 41 27.61 9.02 32.82
N GLU A 42 28.44 9.34 33.82
CA GLU A 42 27.98 9.77 35.15
C GLU A 42 27.05 11.00 35.05
N GLN A 43 27.43 11.99 34.23
CA GLN A 43 26.57 13.16 33.93
C GLN A 43 25.23 12.74 33.27
N HIS A 44 25.22 11.71 32.42
CA HIS A 44 23.99 11.19 31.82
C HIS A 44 23.13 10.38 32.80
N LEU A 45 23.73 9.55 33.66
CA LEU A 45 23.03 8.73 34.66
C LEU A 45 22.24 9.59 35.65
N VAL A 46 22.82 10.73 36.09
CA VAL A 46 22.14 11.75 36.91
C VAL A 46 20.90 12.34 36.21
N ASN A 47 20.88 12.37 34.87
CA ASN A 47 19.81 12.94 34.06
C ASN A 47 18.88 11.87 33.43
N CYS A 48 19.08 10.57 33.70
CA CYS A 48 18.33 9.50 33.05
C CYS A 48 18.13 8.29 33.97
N GLU A 49 16.99 8.28 34.67
CA GLU A 49 16.54 7.18 35.56
C GLU A 49 16.63 5.81 34.89
N LEU A 50 16.24 5.70 33.62
CA LEU A 50 16.27 4.44 32.87
C LEU A 50 17.69 3.87 32.74
N CYS A 51 18.70 4.72 32.51
CA CYS A 51 20.09 4.29 32.44
C CYS A 51 20.69 4.04 33.82
N SER A 52 20.30 4.83 34.83
CA SER A 52 20.68 4.61 36.24
C SER A 52 20.22 3.22 36.73
N ASN A 53 18.94 2.90 36.55
CA ASN A 53 18.35 1.61 36.89
C ASN A 53 18.97 0.45 36.09
N ALA A 54 19.31 0.68 34.81
CA ALA A 54 19.99 -0.32 33.99
C ALA A 54 21.42 -0.65 34.48
N VAL A 55 22.16 0.35 34.98
CA VAL A 55 23.47 0.14 35.63
C VAL A 55 23.32 -0.65 36.92
N GLU A 56 22.36 -0.30 37.78
CA GLU A 56 22.11 -1.00 39.06
C GLU A 56 21.72 -2.48 38.87
N ILE A 57 21.03 -2.80 37.78
CA ILE A 57 20.72 -4.18 37.37
C ILE A 57 21.97 -4.88 36.82
N LEU A 58 22.77 -4.21 35.98
CA LEU A 58 24.01 -4.77 35.40
C LEU A 58 25.10 -5.05 36.43
N GLN A 59 25.18 -4.25 37.50
CA GLN A 59 26.14 -4.42 38.59
C GLN A 59 25.94 -5.73 39.38
N LYS A 60 24.77 -6.38 39.26
CA LYS A 60 24.47 -7.67 39.87
C LYS A 60 24.94 -8.79 38.92
N PRO A 61 25.95 -9.62 39.29
CA PRO A 61 26.69 -10.46 38.34
C PRO A 61 25.82 -11.48 37.59
N LYS A 62 24.70 -11.93 38.19
CA LYS A 62 23.69 -12.80 37.57
C LYS A 62 23.16 -12.25 36.23
N TYR A 63 23.02 -10.93 36.11
CA TYR A 63 22.42 -10.29 34.93
C TYR A 63 23.46 -9.89 33.88
N HIS A 64 24.75 -9.82 34.21
CA HIS A 64 25.79 -9.38 33.28
C HIS A 64 25.90 -10.31 32.05
N ALA A 65 25.94 -11.62 32.27
CA ALA A 65 25.91 -12.62 31.19
C ALA A 65 24.56 -12.64 30.45
N GLN A 66 23.45 -12.46 31.17
CA GLN A 66 22.11 -12.46 30.59
C GLN A 66 21.88 -11.25 29.66
N TYR A 67 22.44 -10.08 30.00
CA TYR A 67 22.37 -8.87 29.17
C TYR A 67 22.96 -9.09 27.78
N GLN A 68 24.15 -9.68 27.69
CA GLN A 68 24.80 -9.97 26.41
C GLN A 68 23.91 -10.87 25.54
N ALA A 69 23.46 -12.01 26.08
CA ALA A 69 22.59 -12.95 25.37
C ALA A 69 21.23 -12.36 24.97
N MET A 70 20.62 -11.53 25.83
CA MET A 70 19.35 -10.85 25.53
C MET A 70 19.53 -9.75 24.47
N SER A 71 20.61 -8.97 24.54
CA SER A 71 20.90 -7.89 23.59
C SER A 71 21.09 -8.40 22.16
N LEU A 72 21.62 -9.62 21.99
CA LEU A 72 21.73 -10.28 20.67
C LEU A 72 20.36 -10.72 20.16
N LYS A 73 19.50 -11.30 21.02
CA LYS A 73 18.12 -11.67 20.65
C LYS A 73 17.27 -10.46 20.25
N VAL A 74 17.42 -9.34 20.96
CA VAL A 74 16.73 -8.08 20.63
C VAL A 74 17.26 -7.50 19.31
N GLN A 75 18.58 -7.51 19.09
CA GLN A 75 19.18 -7.04 17.84
C GLN A 75 18.75 -7.89 16.63
N GLU A 76 18.65 -9.21 16.80
CA GLU A 76 18.14 -10.13 15.77
C GLU A 76 16.62 -9.98 15.54
N LEU A 77 15.84 -9.71 16.59
CA LEU A 77 14.42 -9.39 16.47
C LEU A 77 14.19 -8.06 15.74
N ILE A 78 15.02 -7.04 15.98
CA ILE A 78 14.99 -5.77 15.22
C ILE A 78 15.36 -6.02 13.75
N ARG A 79 16.42 -6.81 13.49
CA ARG A 79 16.86 -7.14 12.13
C ARG A 79 15.75 -7.85 11.35
N SER A 80 15.20 -8.94 11.88
CA SER A 80 14.12 -9.71 11.25
C SER A 80 12.81 -8.92 11.14
N SER A 81 12.37 -8.20 12.17
CA SER A 81 11.15 -7.39 12.11
C SER A 81 11.24 -6.23 11.11
N SER A 82 12.43 -5.68 10.85
CA SER A 82 12.63 -4.64 9.84
C SER A 82 12.33 -5.09 8.40
N GLU A 83 12.43 -6.38 8.11
CA GLU A 83 12.08 -6.98 6.80
C GLU A 83 10.59 -7.38 6.72
N ILE A 84 9.93 -7.51 7.87
CA ILE A 84 8.58 -8.10 8.03
C ILE A 84 7.49 -7.03 8.20
N ALA A 85 7.75 -5.95 8.93
CA ALA A 85 6.73 -5.01 9.40
C ALA A 85 5.78 -4.44 8.33
N PRO A 86 6.23 -3.95 7.15
CA PRO A 86 5.32 -3.34 6.17
C PRO A 86 4.58 -4.36 5.30
N VAL A 87 5.00 -5.64 5.28
CA VAL A 87 4.41 -6.67 4.41
C VAL A 87 3.15 -7.27 5.04
N PHE A 88 3.23 -7.59 6.34
CA PHE A 88 2.19 -8.36 7.04
C PHE A 88 0.93 -7.55 7.37
N GLU A 89 1.01 -6.22 7.54
CA GLU A 89 -0.19 -5.39 7.68
C GLU A 89 -0.99 -5.37 6.37
N VAL A 90 -0.33 -5.19 5.21
CA VAL A 90 -0.97 -5.15 3.86
C VAL A 90 -1.67 -6.47 3.52
N GLU A 91 -1.00 -7.61 3.74
CA GLU A 91 -1.57 -8.92 3.44
C GLU A 91 -2.83 -9.26 4.27
N ARG A 92 -2.94 -8.73 5.50
CA ARG A 92 -4.16 -8.87 6.31
C ARG A 92 -5.33 -8.09 5.73
N TYR A 93 -5.11 -6.85 5.30
CA TYR A 93 -6.16 -6.04 4.66
C TYR A 93 -6.60 -6.65 3.33
N GLN A 94 -5.68 -7.13 2.50
CA GLN A 94 -6.03 -7.77 1.22
C GLN A 94 -6.83 -9.07 1.41
N LYS A 95 -6.43 -9.95 2.35
CA LYS A 95 -7.18 -11.20 2.62
C LYS A 95 -8.63 -10.93 3.00
N LYS A 96 -8.92 -9.83 3.71
CA LYS A 96 -10.29 -9.43 4.05
C LYS A 96 -11.10 -9.02 2.81
N ILE A 97 -10.48 -8.29 1.87
CA ILE A 97 -11.12 -7.90 0.59
C ILE A 97 -11.41 -9.17 -0.23
N GLU A 98 -10.45 -10.07 -0.40
CA GLU A 98 -10.64 -11.32 -1.17
C GLU A 98 -11.72 -12.23 -0.55
N THR A 99 -11.87 -12.28 0.78
CA THR A 99 -13.01 -12.97 1.39
C THR A 99 -14.34 -12.27 1.11
N GLN A 100 -14.38 -10.93 1.11
CA GLN A 100 -15.60 -10.17 0.85
C GLN A 100 -16.08 -10.34 -0.61
N GLU A 101 -15.17 -10.30 -1.58
CA GLU A 101 -15.47 -10.59 -3.00
C GLU A 101 -15.96 -12.02 -3.21
N ARG A 102 -15.36 -13.00 -2.52
CA ARG A 102 -15.83 -14.41 -2.54
C ARG A 102 -17.23 -14.58 -1.94
N PHE A 103 -17.56 -13.90 -0.85
CA PHE A 103 -18.91 -13.94 -0.29
C PHE A 103 -19.94 -13.25 -1.20
N LEU A 104 -19.58 -12.13 -1.82
CA LEU A 104 -20.49 -11.40 -2.73
C LEU A 104 -20.77 -12.20 -4.00
N THR A 105 -19.74 -12.77 -4.64
CA THR A 105 -19.89 -13.63 -5.83
C THR A 105 -20.67 -14.91 -5.51
N TYR A 106 -20.42 -15.56 -4.37
CA TYR A 106 -21.20 -16.70 -3.91
C TYR A 106 -22.68 -16.35 -3.72
N PHE A 107 -22.99 -15.27 -3.00
CA PHE A 107 -24.37 -14.81 -2.78
C PHE A 107 -25.13 -14.61 -4.10
N TRP A 108 -24.56 -13.85 -5.04
CA TRP A 108 -25.20 -13.62 -6.34
C TRP A 108 -25.35 -14.91 -7.17
N SER A 109 -24.42 -15.86 -7.08
CA SER A 109 -24.55 -17.15 -7.78
C SER A 109 -25.71 -18.00 -7.26
N VAL A 110 -25.96 -18.01 -5.94
CA VAL A 110 -27.08 -18.74 -5.32
C VAL A 110 -28.42 -18.06 -5.64
N VAL A 111 -28.46 -16.72 -5.61
CA VAL A 111 -29.66 -15.94 -6.01
C VAL A 111 -30.00 -16.18 -7.49
N ALA A 112 -29.01 -16.17 -8.39
CA ALA A 112 -29.22 -16.46 -9.80
C ALA A 112 -29.74 -17.89 -10.04
N ALA A 113 -29.18 -18.88 -9.36
CA ALA A 113 -29.65 -20.26 -9.44
C ALA A 113 -31.11 -20.41 -8.97
N ALA A 114 -31.48 -19.77 -7.85
CA ALA A 114 -32.84 -19.77 -7.32
C ALA A 114 -33.84 -19.13 -8.30
N ILE A 115 -33.48 -17.99 -8.91
CA ILE A 115 -34.29 -17.32 -9.94
C ILE A 115 -34.50 -18.22 -11.15
N VAL A 116 -33.45 -18.88 -11.66
CA VAL A 116 -33.56 -19.82 -12.80
C VAL A 116 -34.50 -20.99 -12.46
N THR A 117 -34.37 -21.60 -11.27
CA THR A 117 -35.30 -22.67 -10.85
C THR A 117 -36.74 -22.19 -10.70
N GLY A 118 -36.95 -20.95 -10.22
CA GLY A 118 -38.28 -20.35 -10.11
C GLY A 118 -38.94 -20.10 -11.47
N ILE A 119 -38.18 -19.59 -12.44
CA ILE A 119 -38.65 -19.36 -13.82
C ILE A 119 -39.02 -20.70 -14.49
N VAL A 120 -38.19 -21.73 -14.35
CA VAL A 120 -38.48 -23.07 -14.88
C VAL A 120 -39.74 -23.66 -14.23
N PHE A 121 -39.88 -23.54 -12.91
CA PHE A 121 -41.08 -24.01 -12.21
C PHE A 121 -42.35 -23.32 -12.72
N LEU A 122 -42.36 -21.98 -12.80
CA LEU A 122 -43.49 -21.20 -13.32
C LEU A 122 -43.82 -21.57 -14.77
N ALA A 123 -42.82 -21.79 -15.64
CA ALA A 123 -43.06 -22.25 -17.01
C ALA A 123 -43.75 -23.63 -17.06
N THR A 124 -43.29 -24.59 -16.25
CA THR A 124 -43.98 -25.91 -16.16
C THR A 124 -45.38 -25.80 -15.56
N GLN A 125 -45.62 -24.83 -14.69
CA GLN A 125 -46.92 -24.60 -14.06
C GLN A 125 -47.93 -23.98 -15.05
N GLN A 126 -47.49 -23.03 -15.90
CA GLN A 126 -48.29 -22.46 -16.99
C GLN A 126 -48.74 -23.53 -17.98
N VAL A 127 -47.80 -24.33 -18.51
CA VAL A 127 -48.10 -25.44 -19.44
C VAL A 127 -49.09 -26.43 -18.83
N LYS A 128 -48.98 -26.71 -17.52
CA LYS A 128 -49.94 -27.58 -16.82
C LYS A 128 -51.33 -26.94 -16.65
N HIS A 129 -51.43 -25.62 -16.62
CA HIS A 129 -52.69 -24.89 -16.48
C HIS A 129 -53.42 -24.71 -17.82
N GLU A 130 -52.71 -24.52 -18.93
CA GLU A 130 -53.30 -24.49 -20.28
C GLU A 130 -54.00 -25.81 -20.63
N ASN A 131 -53.42 -26.94 -20.21
CA ASN A 131 -53.99 -28.28 -20.41
C ASN A 131 -55.28 -28.56 -19.61
N ILE A 132 -55.82 -27.60 -18.86
CA ILE A 132 -57.03 -27.76 -18.03
C ILE A 132 -58.26 -27.00 -18.60
N HIS A 133 -58.10 -26.10 -19.59
CA HIS A 133 -59.21 -25.34 -20.16
C HIS A 133 -59.25 -25.23 -21.71
N PRO A 134 -59.80 -26.24 -22.39
CA PRO A 134 -60.46 -26.08 -23.69
C PRO A 134 -62.00 -25.96 -23.54
N ALA A 135 -62.63 -25.20 -24.44
CA ALA A 135 -64.04 -24.73 -24.40
C ALA A 135 -64.33 -23.74 -23.23
N ILE A 136 -65.22 -22.74 -23.37
CA ILE A 136 -66.36 -22.55 -24.29
C ILE A 136 -66.11 -21.39 -25.29
N ALA A 137 -66.92 -21.31 -26.36
CA ALA A 137 -66.67 -20.47 -27.53
C ALA A 137 -67.51 -19.18 -27.65
N LYS A 138 -66.91 -18.18 -28.32
CA LYS A 138 -67.47 -17.25 -29.32
C LYS A 138 -68.74 -16.44 -28.99
N ALA A 139 -68.57 -15.10 -28.93
CA ALA A 139 -69.53 -14.13 -29.48
C ALA A 139 -68.82 -12.83 -29.94
N GLU A 140 -69.27 -12.30 -31.07
CA GLU A 140 -69.11 -10.91 -31.58
C GLU A 140 -70.47 -10.19 -31.35
N PRO A 141 -70.68 -8.86 -31.62
CA PRO A 141 -69.83 -7.91 -32.34
C PRO A 141 -69.75 -6.46 -31.78
N ALA A 142 -69.04 -5.61 -32.56
CA ALA A 142 -69.37 -4.22 -32.91
C ALA A 142 -68.93 -2.98 -32.09
N ALA A 143 -68.44 -2.00 -32.87
CA ALA A 143 -68.58 -0.53 -32.77
C ALA A 143 -67.67 0.33 -31.85
N ALA A 144 -66.83 1.15 -32.54
CA ALA A 144 -66.58 2.59 -32.32
C ALA A 144 -65.86 3.10 -31.03
N SER A 145 -65.08 4.21 -31.04
CA SER A 145 -64.41 4.99 -32.12
C SER A 145 -63.52 6.12 -31.55
N VAL A 146 -62.67 6.73 -32.39
CA VAL A 146 -61.99 8.06 -32.25
C VAL A 146 -60.80 8.19 -31.26
N GLY A 147 -59.76 8.94 -31.66
CA GLY A 147 -58.61 9.37 -30.83
C GLY A 147 -57.25 8.88 -31.37
N VAL A 148 -56.67 9.40 -32.46
CA VAL A 148 -56.03 10.73 -32.67
C VAL A 148 -54.84 10.99 -31.72
N ALA A 149 -53.62 11.35 -32.16
CA ALA A 149 -52.87 11.17 -33.43
C ALA A 149 -51.41 11.64 -33.23
N HIS A 150 -50.48 11.21 -34.10
CA HIS A 150 -49.13 11.81 -34.34
C HIS A 150 -48.12 11.79 -33.15
N THR A 151 -46.79 11.87 -33.31
CA THR A 151 -45.83 11.82 -34.45
C THR A 151 -44.54 11.23 -33.85
N ASP A 152 -43.84 10.25 -34.44
CA ASP A 152 -43.08 10.23 -35.70
C ASP A 152 -41.82 11.13 -35.74
N ALA A 153 -40.74 10.57 -36.31
CA ALA A 153 -39.40 11.12 -36.59
C ALA A 153 -38.59 11.63 -35.36
N SER A 154 -37.41 11.12 -34.96
CA SER A 154 -36.29 10.38 -35.60
C SER A 154 -35.21 11.22 -36.30
N THR A 155 -33.96 10.79 -36.05
CA THR A 155 -32.73 10.92 -36.88
C THR A 155 -31.89 12.20 -36.81
N SER A 156 -30.56 11.98 -36.84
CA SER A 156 -29.49 12.80 -37.47
C SER A 156 -29.08 14.17 -36.87
N LEU A 157 -27.84 14.68 -37.01
CA LEU A 157 -26.47 14.10 -37.19
C LEU A 157 -25.42 15.27 -37.08
N THR A 158 -24.13 14.92 -37.06
CA THR A 158 -22.96 15.70 -37.61
C THR A 158 -22.43 16.98 -36.93
N ASP A 159 -21.16 17.27 -37.32
CA ASP A 159 -20.33 18.47 -37.23
C ASP A 159 -19.69 18.94 -35.91
N VAL A 160 -18.48 19.56 -35.83
CA VAL A 160 -17.18 19.62 -36.58
C VAL A 160 -16.45 20.92 -36.15
N GLY A 161 -15.10 20.99 -36.22
CA GLY A 161 -14.27 22.14 -35.78
C GLY A 161 -13.46 21.83 -34.49
N THR A 162 -12.14 21.99 -34.34
CA THR A 162 -11.07 22.74 -35.08
C THR A 162 -11.28 24.26 -35.07
N ALA A 163 -10.35 25.15 -34.66
CA ALA A 163 -8.95 25.05 -34.18
C ALA A 163 -8.68 26.20 -33.11
N HIS A 164 -7.52 26.84 -32.84
CA HIS A 164 -6.10 26.86 -33.29
C HIS A 164 -5.24 27.73 -32.28
N THR A 165 -3.89 27.68 -32.32
CA THR A 165 -2.91 28.78 -31.92
C THR A 165 -2.86 29.24 -30.43
N ASP A 166 -1.85 29.89 -29.80
CA ASP A 166 -0.44 30.35 -30.05
C ASP A 166 0.19 30.94 -28.73
N VAL A 167 1.48 31.35 -28.52
CA VAL A 167 2.86 31.00 -29.02
C VAL A 167 3.97 31.76 -28.19
N VAL A 168 5.18 31.20 -27.96
CA VAL A 168 6.54 31.88 -27.83
C VAL A 168 6.84 32.86 -26.62
N THR A 169 8.03 33.07 -26.01
CA THR A 169 9.41 32.44 -25.90
C THR A 169 10.24 33.06 -24.74
N SER A 170 11.26 32.32 -24.23
CA SER A 170 12.66 32.70 -23.81
C SER A 170 12.93 33.92 -22.87
N ASP A 171 14.14 34.23 -22.34
CA ASP A 171 15.55 33.85 -22.62
C ASP A 171 16.45 33.77 -21.34
N ASP A 172 17.72 33.36 -21.52
CA ASP A 172 18.73 33.01 -20.49
C ASP A 172 19.37 34.16 -19.65
N ASN A 173 19.96 33.78 -18.50
CA ASN A 173 21.33 34.20 -18.13
C ASN A 173 22.02 33.19 -17.18
N MET A 174 23.36 33.20 -17.11
CA MET A 174 24.22 32.11 -16.60
C MET A 174 25.35 32.61 -15.68
N THR A 175 25.77 31.84 -14.66
CA THR A 175 27.18 31.65 -14.19
C THR A 175 27.31 30.86 -12.86
N ALA A 176 28.37 30.04 -12.78
CA ALA A 176 29.01 29.40 -11.60
C ALA A 176 28.23 28.32 -10.80
N ALA A 177 28.93 27.23 -10.46
CA ALA A 177 28.38 26.06 -9.77
C ALA A 177 29.28 25.53 -8.63
N PRO A 178 28.70 25.18 -7.47
CA PRO A 178 29.21 24.16 -6.53
C PRO A 178 28.67 22.75 -6.87
N PRO A 179 29.16 21.67 -6.24
CA PRO A 179 28.80 20.30 -6.63
C PRO A 179 27.33 19.92 -6.31
N PRO A 180 26.75 18.96 -7.06
CA PRO A 180 25.32 18.64 -6.99
C PRO A 180 24.94 17.87 -5.73
N VAL A 181 24.59 18.59 -4.67
CA VAL A 181 23.63 18.09 -3.68
C VAL A 181 22.29 18.00 -4.40
N ILE A 182 21.87 16.80 -4.78
CA ILE A 182 20.59 16.58 -5.47
C ILE A 182 19.48 17.12 -4.56
N ALA A 183 18.79 18.16 -5.03
CA ALA A 183 17.73 18.81 -4.27
C ALA A 183 16.60 17.79 -4.00
N GLU A 184 16.38 17.45 -2.74
CA GLU A 184 15.21 16.66 -2.35
C GLU A 184 13.96 17.51 -2.55
N THR A 185 13.25 17.29 -3.65
CA THR A 185 11.92 17.83 -3.85
C THR A 185 11.01 17.30 -2.73
N GLU A 186 10.62 18.17 -1.80
CA GLU A 186 9.65 17.81 -0.74
C GLU A 186 8.35 17.26 -1.34
N SER A 187 8.02 17.70 -2.56
CA SER A 187 7.01 17.13 -3.45
C SER A 187 7.13 15.60 -3.60
N ASP A 188 8.26 15.06 -4.07
CA ASP A 188 8.49 13.62 -4.26
C ASP A 188 8.31 12.85 -2.94
N GLN A 189 8.89 13.38 -1.86
CA GLN A 189 8.78 12.76 -0.54
C GLN A 189 7.32 12.74 -0.05
N SER A 190 6.56 13.82 -0.27
CA SER A 190 5.14 13.91 0.08
C SER A 190 4.28 12.97 -0.78
N LEU A 191 4.58 12.86 -2.07
CA LEU A 191 3.92 11.98 -3.03
C LEU A 191 4.19 10.50 -2.70
N TYR A 192 5.42 10.15 -2.33
CA TYR A 192 5.80 8.79 -1.91
C TYR A 192 5.11 8.40 -0.59
N LYS A 193 5.10 9.30 0.40
CA LYS A 193 4.36 9.09 1.67
C LYS A 193 2.86 8.89 1.42
N THR A 194 2.28 9.69 0.53
CA THR A 194 0.86 9.60 0.14
C THR A 194 0.57 8.28 -0.55
N ALA A 195 1.34 7.91 -1.58
CA ALA A 195 1.21 6.64 -2.30
C ALA A 195 1.33 5.43 -1.36
N MET A 196 2.29 5.45 -0.42
CA MET A 196 2.42 4.44 0.63
C MET A 196 1.18 4.37 1.54
N ALA A 197 0.61 5.51 1.93
CA ALA A 197 -0.62 5.53 2.72
C ALA A 197 -1.85 4.94 1.98
N TYR A 198 -1.90 5.01 0.65
CA TYR A 198 -2.92 4.32 -0.15
C TYR A 198 -2.63 2.81 -0.30
N TYR A 199 -1.37 2.43 -0.51
CA TYR A 199 -0.92 1.05 -0.51
C TYR A 199 -1.23 0.33 0.82
N PHE A 200 -0.95 0.95 1.98
CA PHE A 200 -1.31 0.39 3.29
C PHE A 200 -2.82 0.31 3.55
N LYS A 201 -3.65 1.13 2.86
CA LYS A 201 -5.12 1.01 2.86
C LYS A 201 -5.64 -0.09 1.92
N GLY A 202 -4.77 -0.77 1.17
CA GLY A 202 -5.15 -1.73 0.13
C GLY A 202 -5.69 -1.10 -1.16
N LYS A 203 -5.70 0.24 -1.27
CA LYS A 203 -6.16 0.99 -2.45
C LYS A 203 -5.06 1.04 -3.51
N LEU A 204 -4.76 -0.12 -4.11
CA LEU A 204 -3.68 -0.30 -5.07
C LEU A 204 -3.86 0.57 -6.32
N ASP A 205 -5.08 0.69 -6.84
CA ASP A 205 -5.39 1.48 -8.03
C ASP A 205 -5.18 2.98 -7.86
N GLU A 206 -5.36 3.51 -6.64
CA GLU A 206 -4.99 4.89 -6.29
C GLU A 206 -3.48 5.02 -6.06
N ALA A 207 -2.82 4.02 -5.48
CA ALA A 207 -1.39 4.06 -5.17
C ALA A 207 -0.49 3.97 -6.43
N MET A 208 -0.84 3.11 -7.39
CA MET A 208 -0.06 2.86 -8.61
C MET A 208 0.26 4.12 -9.43
N PRO A 209 -0.69 5.01 -9.79
CA PRO A 209 -0.41 6.22 -10.58
C PRO A 209 0.48 7.24 -9.87
N MET A 210 0.54 7.23 -8.53
CA MET A 210 1.48 8.06 -7.78
C MET A 210 2.89 7.47 -7.80
N PHE A 211 3.02 6.15 -7.69
CA PHE A 211 4.33 5.50 -7.86
C PHE A 211 4.85 5.66 -9.29
N THR A 212 4.03 5.55 -10.34
CA THR A 212 4.51 5.73 -11.73
C THR A 212 5.09 7.12 -11.98
N LYS A 213 4.49 8.18 -11.43
CA LYS A 213 5.06 9.55 -11.47
C LYS A 213 6.46 9.59 -10.83
N LEU A 214 6.61 8.98 -9.67
CA LEU A 214 7.92 8.84 -9.02
C LEU A 214 8.90 7.91 -9.77
N THR A 215 8.46 7.16 -10.78
CA THR A 215 9.37 6.36 -11.63
C THR A 215 9.84 7.08 -12.89
N THR A 216 9.12 8.10 -13.37
CA THR A 216 9.52 8.86 -14.56
C THR A 216 10.71 9.77 -14.26
N ASP A 217 10.74 10.40 -13.09
CA ASP A 217 11.83 11.27 -12.66
C ASP A 217 13.03 10.45 -12.18
N THR A 218 13.98 10.21 -13.09
CA THR A 218 15.17 9.38 -12.83
C THR A 218 16.22 10.05 -11.93
N ALA A 219 16.08 11.33 -11.64
CA ALA A 219 17.02 12.10 -10.82
C ALA A 219 16.78 11.96 -9.30
N SER A 220 15.60 11.55 -8.85
CA SER A 220 15.26 11.55 -7.42
C SER A 220 15.64 10.25 -6.71
N ASN A 221 16.07 10.36 -5.44
CA ASN A 221 16.38 9.22 -4.56
C ASN A 221 15.18 8.25 -4.37
N TYR A 222 13.97 8.69 -4.74
CA TYR A 222 12.75 7.88 -4.68
C TYR A 222 12.52 7.03 -5.94
N GLY A 223 13.22 7.27 -7.05
CA GLY A 223 12.98 6.61 -8.34
C GLY A 223 13.17 5.08 -8.37
N GLU A 224 14.20 4.56 -7.70
CA GLU A 224 14.35 3.11 -7.47
C GLU A 224 13.28 2.56 -6.53
N LEU A 225 13.01 3.31 -5.46
CA LEU A 225 12.13 2.88 -4.37
C LEU A 225 10.68 2.79 -4.87
N ALA A 226 10.21 3.79 -5.62
CA ALA A 226 8.91 3.80 -6.26
C ALA A 226 8.77 2.71 -7.32
N ARG A 227 9.80 2.43 -8.13
CA ARG A 227 9.81 1.26 -9.04
C ARG A 227 9.60 -0.05 -8.27
N TYR A 228 10.24 -0.21 -7.10
CA TYR A 228 10.05 -1.39 -6.26
C TYR A 228 8.64 -1.47 -5.66
N GLN A 229 8.10 -0.37 -5.12
CA GLN A 229 6.73 -0.37 -4.58
C GLN A 229 5.68 -0.60 -5.66
N LEU A 230 5.87 -0.05 -6.87
CA LEU A 230 5.03 -0.32 -8.03
C LEU A 230 5.04 -1.81 -8.41
N ALA A 231 6.21 -2.45 -8.42
CA ALA A 231 6.35 -3.89 -8.65
C ALA A 231 5.64 -4.72 -7.56
N MET A 232 5.67 -4.27 -6.30
CA MET A 232 4.88 -4.86 -5.20
C MET A 232 3.36 -4.65 -5.42
N CYS A 233 2.89 -3.49 -5.86
CA CYS A 233 1.49 -3.27 -6.22
C CYS A 233 1.03 -4.27 -7.30
N PHE A 234 1.81 -4.48 -8.36
CA PHE A 234 1.51 -5.50 -9.38
C PHE A 234 1.52 -6.93 -8.81
N LYS A 235 2.40 -7.25 -7.85
CA LYS A 235 2.40 -8.54 -7.13
C LYS A 235 1.06 -8.77 -6.41
N TYR A 236 0.62 -7.80 -5.60
CA TYR A 236 -0.63 -7.90 -4.84
C TYR A 236 -1.87 -7.87 -5.74
N LYS A 237 -1.86 -7.11 -6.83
CA LYS A 237 -2.91 -7.11 -7.87
C LYS A 237 -2.94 -8.41 -8.72
N LYS A 238 -2.16 -9.44 -8.33
CA LYS A 238 -2.01 -10.75 -9.00
C LYS A 238 -1.47 -10.66 -10.44
N GLN A 239 -1.02 -9.49 -10.89
CA GLN A 239 -0.45 -9.23 -12.22
C GLN A 239 1.03 -9.66 -12.29
N LYS A 240 1.27 -10.97 -12.06
CA LYS A 240 2.62 -11.55 -11.90
C LYS A 240 3.57 -11.27 -13.06
N ALA A 241 3.07 -11.17 -14.30
CA ALA A 241 3.91 -10.90 -15.47
C ALA A 241 4.57 -9.51 -15.39
N GLN A 242 3.77 -8.46 -15.14
CA GLN A 242 4.24 -7.08 -15.00
C GLN A 242 5.14 -6.91 -13.76
N ALA A 243 4.79 -7.54 -12.64
CA ALA A 243 5.65 -7.58 -11.45
C ALA A 243 7.02 -8.23 -11.74
N ARG A 244 7.05 -9.41 -12.39
CA ARG A 244 8.31 -10.09 -12.77
C ARG A 244 9.15 -9.25 -13.74
N GLN A 245 8.54 -8.48 -14.63
CA GLN A 245 9.27 -7.54 -15.51
C GLN A 245 9.92 -6.42 -14.69
N LEU A 246 9.15 -5.68 -13.90
CA LEU A 246 9.66 -4.57 -13.10
C LEU A 246 10.75 -4.99 -12.11
N PHE A 247 10.62 -6.16 -11.46
CA PHE A 247 11.69 -6.67 -10.61
C PHE A 247 12.94 -7.11 -11.39
N LYS A 248 12.81 -7.65 -12.61
CA LYS A 248 13.98 -7.92 -13.47
C LYS A 248 14.69 -6.64 -13.85
N ASP A 249 13.95 -5.59 -14.19
CA ASP A 249 14.52 -4.30 -14.58
C ASP A 249 15.19 -3.60 -13.38
N LEU A 250 14.61 -3.69 -12.17
CA LEU A 250 15.27 -3.30 -10.92
C LEU A 250 16.56 -4.07 -10.61
N VAL A 251 16.68 -5.34 -11.02
CA VAL A 251 17.91 -6.13 -10.87
C VAL A 251 18.98 -5.73 -11.91
N LYS A 252 18.58 -5.32 -13.12
CA LYS A 252 19.49 -4.77 -14.15
C LYS A 252 20.03 -3.38 -13.80
N MET A 253 19.26 -2.57 -13.09
CA MET A 253 19.65 -1.20 -12.69
C MET A 253 20.80 -1.17 -11.67
N ASP A 254 21.22 -2.32 -11.13
CA ASP A 254 22.30 -2.49 -10.15
C ASP A 254 22.22 -1.65 -8.84
N GLY A 255 21.07 -1.01 -8.63
CA GLY A 255 20.82 -0.08 -7.55
C GLY A 255 20.62 -0.70 -6.16
N ARG A 256 20.35 0.18 -5.18
CA ARG A 256 20.16 -0.15 -3.76
C ARG A 256 19.08 -1.21 -3.54
N MET A 257 18.07 -1.26 -4.41
CA MET A 257 16.97 -2.22 -4.32
C MET A 257 17.23 -3.59 -4.97
N LYS A 258 18.36 -3.82 -5.66
CA LYS A 258 18.66 -5.09 -6.39
C LYS A 258 18.46 -6.35 -5.55
N LYS A 259 19.06 -6.41 -4.34
CA LYS A 259 18.95 -7.59 -3.45
C LYS A 259 17.50 -7.90 -3.05
N ARG A 260 16.70 -6.85 -2.81
CA ARG A 260 15.27 -6.98 -2.47
C ARG A 260 14.44 -7.41 -3.67
N ALA A 261 14.70 -6.85 -4.86
CA ALA A 261 14.04 -7.25 -6.10
C ALA A 261 14.33 -8.72 -6.50
N GLN A 262 15.57 -9.17 -6.29
CA GLN A 262 15.95 -10.57 -6.52
C GLN A 262 15.28 -11.52 -5.52
N LEU A 263 15.21 -11.16 -4.23
CA LEU A 263 14.44 -11.91 -3.23
C LEU A 263 12.94 -11.93 -3.57
N ALA A 264 12.38 -10.82 -4.07
CA ALA A 264 10.99 -10.75 -4.50
C ALA A 264 10.70 -11.68 -5.70
N LEU A 265 11.59 -11.72 -6.71
CA LEU A 265 11.49 -12.62 -7.87
C LEU A 265 11.48 -14.10 -7.50
N ASN A 266 12.31 -14.51 -6.54
CA ASN A 266 12.36 -15.89 -6.06
C ASN A 266 11.06 -16.31 -5.33
N ASN A 267 10.25 -15.35 -4.89
CA ASN A 267 9.02 -15.52 -4.11
C ASN A 267 7.76 -15.04 -4.85
N LEU A 268 7.67 -15.29 -6.18
CA LEU A 268 6.64 -14.72 -7.06
C LEU A 268 5.91 -15.69 -8.00
#